data_AF-A0A3M1QCR1-F1
#
_entry.id   AF-A0A3M1QCR1-F1
#
_cell.length_a   1.000
_cell.length_b   1.000
_cell.length_c   1.000
_cell.angle_alpha   90.00
_cell.angle_beta   90.00
_cell.angle_gamma   90.00
#
_symmetry.space_group_name_H-M   'P 1'
#
loop_
_entity.id
_entity.type
_entity.pdbx_description
1 polymer ?
#
loop_
_entity_poly.entity_id
_entity_poly.type
_entity_poly.pdbx_seq_one_letter_code
_entity_poly.pdbx_strand_id
1 'polypeptide(L)'
;MWSKIRMRVGRRIAARAVSSQRRRASPPPPCAPVAQRSTKEAGTMGLTDRQWFTLRRLHSLSGILPIGVFLANHFFINSFAVGGQEPFNEKVHFLRSLPYLVLIETFGIFVPIAFHALLGVLIYREARFNNRRLSYAHNYMFTLQRISGVVLVFFITYHVLFTRFAHWFGHDTSDMYTLLHEKFANPWLFAIYVVGVCAASFHLGNGLFGFSIHWGLATSRAGQRRVARLGMVVALVFALVGINALLGFGPLGGRLGPVRIFNLEEHAPPQAAVARHAESVPAPDAPAAATEDNR
;
A
#
# COMPACT_ATOMS: atom_id res chain seq x y z
N MET A 1 46.44 -61.31 -0.60
CA MET A 1 47.15 -62.58 -0.89
C MET A 1 46.80 -62.98 -2.32
N TRP A 2 47.79 -62.90 -3.24
CA TRP A 2 47.85 -63.56 -4.57
C TRP A 2 46.96 -62.95 -5.68
N SER A 3 47.52 -62.23 -6.66
CA SER A 3 48.26 -62.71 -7.86
C SER A 3 47.35 -63.23 -8.97
N LYS A 4 47.37 -62.58 -10.15
CA LYS A 4 47.75 -63.16 -11.46
C LYS A 4 47.59 -62.10 -12.59
N ILE A 5 48.68 -61.61 -13.20
CA ILE A 5 49.31 -62.04 -14.49
C ILE A 5 48.63 -61.37 -15.72
N ARG A 6 49.23 -60.34 -16.37
CA ARG A 6 50.15 -60.35 -17.56
C ARG A 6 49.43 -60.87 -18.85
N MET A 7 49.45 -60.30 -20.06
CA MET A 7 50.44 -59.59 -20.89
C MET A 7 49.69 -58.87 -22.06
N ARG A 8 50.01 -57.61 -22.41
CA ARG A 8 50.94 -57.18 -23.49
C ARG A 8 50.45 -57.48 -24.93
N VAL A 9 50.07 -56.43 -25.68
CA VAL A 9 50.57 -56.16 -27.05
C VAL A 9 50.41 -54.65 -27.32
N GLY A 10 51.51 -53.96 -27.54
CA GLY A 10 51.50 -52.65 -28.20
C GLY A 10 51.73 -52.81 -29.69
N ARG A 11 51.15 -51.92 -30.51
CA ARG A 11 51.70 -51.51 -31.81
C ARG A 11 51.20 -50.11 -32.17
N ARG A 12 52.19 -49.30 -32.54
CA ARG A 12 52.14 -47.89 -32.97
C ARG A 12 51.36 -47.75 -34.28
N ILE A 13 50.54 -46.71 -34.46
CA ILE A 13 50.28 -46.10 -35.78
C ILE A 13 50.08 -44.58 -35.65
N ALA A 14 51.06 -43.87 -36.25
CA ALA A 14 51.04 -42.58 -36.92
C ALA A 14 50.20 -41.40 -36.36
N ALA A 15 50.92 -40.37 -35.90
CA ALA A 15 50.46 -39.00 -35.89
C ALA A 15 50.16 -38.54 -37.33
N ARG A 16 48.88 -38.24 -37.61
CA ARG A 16 48.46 -37.58 -38.86
C ARG A 16 48.57 -36.07 -38.65
N ALA A 17 49.58 -35.46 -39.24
CA ALA A 17 49.64 -34.02 -39.40
C ALA A 17 48.51 -33.58 -40.34
N VAL A 18 47.49 -32.93 -39.81
CA VAL A 18 46.48 -32.22 -40.60
C VAL A 18 47.05 -30.85 -40.93
N SER A 19 47.44 -30.67 -42.19
CA SER A 19 47.81 -29.37 -42.74
C SER A 19 46.57 -28.47 -42.77
N SER A 20 46.52 -27.48 -41.87
CA SER A 20 45.46 -26.45 -41.89
C SER A 20 45.73 -25.48 -43.04
N GLN A 21 45.19 -25.76 -44.21
CA GLN A 21 45.04 -24.73 -45.26
C GLN A 21 44.05 -23.68 -44.73
N ARG A 22 44.59 -22.56 -44.22
CA ARG A 22 43.83 -21.34 -43.93
C ARG A 22 43.21 -20.84 -45.24
N ARG A 23 41.93 -21.14 -45.48
CA ARG A 23 41.14 -20.39 -46.46
C ARG A 23 41.04 -18.95 -45.95
N ARG A 24 41.64 -18.00 -46.67
CA ARG A 24 41.41 -16.57 -46.43
C ARG A 24 39.94 -16.29 -46.74
N ALA A 25 39.15 -15.93 -45.73
CA ALA A 25 37.81 -15.39 -45.95
C ALA A 25 37.92 -14.07 -46.73
N SER A 26 37.06 -13.87 -47.72
CA SER A 26 36.95 -12.60 -48.43
C SER A 26 36.38 -11.52 -47.50
N PRO A 27 36.80 -10.25 -47.63
CA PRO A 27 36.25 -9.18 -46.79
C PRO A 27 34.75 -8.99 -47.07
N PRO A 28 33.96 -8.64 -46.05
CA PRO A 28 32.54 -8.33 -46.24
C PRO A 28 32.39 -7.07 -47.11
N PRO A 29 31.31 -6.96 -47.92
CA PRO A 29 31.05 -5.76 -48.70
C PRO A 29 30.86 -4.54 -47.78
N PRO A 30 31.24 -3.33 -48.23
CA PRO A 30 31.03 -2.12 -47.45
C PRO A 30 29.54 -1.92 -47.16
N CYS A 31 29.20 -1.67 -45.90
CA CYS A 31 27.85 -1.29 -45.47
C CYS A 31 27.40 -0.07 -46.27
N ALA A 32 26.35 -0.25 -47.08
CA ALA A 32 25.66 0.88 -47.70
C ALA A 32 25.12 1.80 -46.59
N PRO A 33 25.21 3.14 -46.76
CA PRO A 33 24.63 4.05 -45.79
C PRO A 33 23.13 3.83 -45.72
N VAL A 34 22.62 3.52 -44.53
CA VAL A 34 21.19 3.47 -44.25
C VAL A 34 20.64 4.87 -44.48
N ALA A 35 19.91 5.04 -45.58
CA ALA A 35 19.16 6.27 -45.83
C ALA A 35 18.17 6.46 -44.67
N GLN A 36 18.42 7.47 -43.84
CA GLN A 36 17.46 7.91 -42.83
C GLN A 36 16.24 8.46 -43.56
N ARG A 37 15.23 7.62 -43.76
CA ARG A 37 13.93 8.03 -44.25
C ARG A 37 13.28 8.83 -43.13
N SER A 38 13.39 10.15 -43.20
CA SER A 38 12.60 11.08 -42.39
C SER A 38 11.14 10.95 -42.83
N THR A 39 10.42 10.00 -42.21
CA THR A 39 8.97 10.00 -42.27
C THR A 39 8.50 11.06 -41.29
N LYS A 40 8.19 12.25 -41.80
CA LYS A 40 7.24 13.15 -41.16
C LYS A 40 5.90 12.41 -41.09
N GLU A 41 5.67 11.67 -40.01
CA GLU A 41 4.36 11.11 -39.71
C GLU A 41 3.47 12.24 -39.20
N ALA A 42 2.36 12.44 -39.91
CA ALA A 42 1.31 13.35 -39.56
C ALA A 42 0.58 12.86 -38.29
N GLY A 43 0.99 13.41 -37.14
CA GLY A 43 0.10 13.89 -36.08
C GLY A 43 -1.07 13.03 -35.61
N THR A 44 -0.88 11.74 -35.31
CA THR A 44 -1.64 11.14 -34.20
C THR A 44 -1.05 11.68 -32.91
N MET A 45 -1.83 12.44 -32.14
CA MET A 45 -1.43 13.04 -30.86
C MET A 45 -1.26 11.95 -29.78
N GLY A 46 -0.27 11.06 -29.96
CA GLY A 46 0.13 10.04 -29.00
C GLY A 46 1.06 10.63 -27.93
N LEU A 47 1.07 10.03 -26.75
CA LEU A 47 2.00 10.41 -25.68
C LEU A 47 3.44 10.07 -26.09
N THR A 48 4.36 11.01 -25.88
CA THR A 48 5.81 10.76 -26.00
C THR A 48 6.30 9.86 -24.87
N ASP A 49 7.44 9.18 -25.08
CA ASP A 49 8.08 8.34 -24.05
C ASP A 49 8.37 9.11 -22.75
N ARG A 50 8.76 10.38 -22.86
CA ARG A 50 9.01 11.25 -21.70
C ARG A 50 7.73 11.53 -20.92
N GLN A 51 6.63 11.81 -21.61
CA GLN A 51 5.33 12.03 -20.98
C GLN A 51 4.85 10.75 -20.28
N TRP A 52 4.98 9.60 -20.94
CA TRP A 52 4.59 8.31 -20.35
C TRP A 52 5.42 7.96 -19.12
N PHE A 53 6.72 8.18 -19.17
CA PHE A 53 7.61 8.02 -18.02
C PHE A 53 7.20 8.92 -16.85
N THR A 54 6.90 10.19 -17.11
CA THR A 54 6.40 11.13 -16.10
C THR A 54 5.07 10.69 -15.51
N LEU A 55 4.13 10.23 -16.34
CA LEU A 55 2.85 9.69 -15.88
C LEU A 55 3.02 8.50 -14.94
N ARG A 56 3.93 7.56 -15.25
CA ARG A 56 4.24 6.43 -14.35
C ARG A 56 4.84 6.88 -13.01
N ARG A 57 5.66 7.94 -13.02
CA ARG A 57 6.19 8.53 -11.78
C ARG A 57 5.07 9.16 -10.95
N LEU A 58 4.21 9.98 -11.58
CA LEU A 58 3.06 10.59 -10.93
C LEU A 58 2.07 9.54 -10.40
N HIS A 59 1.84 8.46 -11.15
CA HIS A 59 1.04 7.31 -10.72
C HIS A 59 1.58 6.72 -9.42
N SER A 60 2.87 6.40 -9.37
CA SER A 60 3.49 5.89 -8.13
C SER A 60 3.43 6.91 -6.98
N LEU A 61 3.62 8.20 -7.26
CA LEU A 61 3.53 9.27 -6.26
C LEU A 61 2.13 9.39 -5.67
N SER A 62 1.09 9.38 -6.51
CA SER A 62 -0.31 9.41 -6.05
C SER A 62 -0.65 8.21 -5.17
N GLY A 63 -0.10 7.02 -5.48
CA GLY A 63 -0.29 5.82 -4.67
C GLY A 63 0.32 5.92 -3.27
N ILE A 64 1.51 6.51 -3.16
CA ILE A 64 2.23 6.60 -1.87
C ILE A 64 1.79 7.80 -1.04
N LEU A 65 1.72 8.99 -1.65
CA LEU A 65 1.53 10.22 -0.88
C LEU A 65 0.05 10.46 -0.55
N PRO A 66 -0.83 10.90 -1.47
CA PRO A 66 -2.23 11.16 -1.09
C PRO A 66 -2.95 9.87 -0.68
N ILE A 67 -2.85 8.78 -1.47
CA ILE A 67 -3.61 7.55 -1.20
C ILE A 67 -3.05 6.80 0.01
N GLY A 68 -1.72 6.67 0.11
CA GLY A 68 -1.08 5.99 1.24
C GLY A 68 -1.31 6.71 2.57
N VAL A 69 -1.21 8.04 2.59
CA VAL A 69 -1.54 8.84 3.78
C VAL A 69 -3.03 8.73 4.12
N PHE A 70 -3.91 8.82 3.13
CA PHE A 70 -5.34 8.60 3.35
C PHE A 70 -5.62 7.21 3.94
N LEU A 71 -5.02 6.14 3.40
CA LEU A 71 -5.22 4.78 3.90
C LEU A 71 -4.71 4.62 5.34
N ALA A 72 -3.57 5.22 5.66
CA ALA A 72 -3.02 5.22 7.02
C ALA A 72 -3.98 5.89 8.01
N ASN A 73 -4.45 7.10 7.68
CA ASN A 73 -5.45 7.80 8.49
C ASN A 73 -6.76 7.00 8.56
N HIS A 74 -7.20 6.42 7.46
CA HIS A 74 -8.42 5.62 7.39
C HIS A 74 -8.34 4.42 8.35
N PHE A 75 -7.25 3.65 8.33
CA PHE A 75 -7.08 2.52 9.25
C PHE A 75 -6.91 2.97 10.70
N PHE A 76 -6.21 4.07 10.95
CA PHE A 76 -6.10 4.65 12.28
C PHE A 76 -7.46 5.02 12.86
N ILE A 77 -8.29 5.76 12.13
CA ILE A 77 -9.62 6.17 12.61
C ILE A 77 -10.56 4.97 12.75
N ASN A 78 -10.51 4.01 11.81
CA ASN A 78 -11.31 2.78 11.94
C ASN A 78 -10.87 1.90 13.12
N SER A 79 -9.62 1.99 13.58
CA SER A 79 -9.19 1.20 14.75
C SER A 79 -9.94 1.55 16.04
N PHE A 80 -10.55 2.74 16.13
CA PHE A 80 -11.39 3.14 17.27
C PHE A 80 -12.67 2.30 17.39
N ALA A 81 -13.09 1.60 16.34
CA ALA A 81 -14.22 0.66 16.40
C ALA A 81 -14.02 -0.47 17.41
N VAL A 82 -12.78 -0.79 17.75
CA VAL A 82 -12.45 -1.76 18.80
C VAL A 82 -12.88 -1.27 20.19
N GLY A 83 -12.91 0.05 20.39
CA GLY A 83 -13.46 0.68 21.59
C GLY A 83 -14.99 0.76 21.61
N GLY A 84 -15.67 0.29 20.57
CA GLY A 84 -17.13 0.32 20.45
C GLY A 84 -17.67 1.55 19.74
N GLN A 85 -18.98 1.75 19.90
CA GLN A 85 -19.79 2.71 19.16
C GLN A 85 -19.38 4.17 19.39
N GLU A 86 -19.25 4.58 20.65
CA GLU A 86 -18.98 5.97 21.01
C GLU A 86 -17.60 6.46 20.53
N PRO A 87 -16.47 5.79 20.83
CA PRO A 87 -15.16 6.26 20.39
C PRO A 87 -15.03 6.36 18.86
N PHE A 88 -15.64 5.44 18.13
CA PHE A 88 -15.63 5.46 16.67
C PHE A 88 -16.47 6.61 16.11
N ASN A 89 -17.72 6.75 16.55
CA ASN A 89 -18.63 7.77 16.04
C ASN A 89 -18.11 9.18 16.37
N GLU A 90 -17.51 9.40 17.55
CA GLU A 90 -16.88 10.68 17.89
C GLU A 90 -15.85 11.10 16.83
N LYS A 91 -14.97 10.17 16.41
CA LYS A 91 -13.96 10.47 15.37
C LYS A 91 -14.59 10.66 13.99
N VAL A 92 -15.65 9.93 13.64
CA VAL A 92 -16.41 10.14 12.40
C VAL A 92 -17.05 11.53 12.39
N HIS A 93 -17.67 11.95 13.49
CA HIS A 93 -18.26 13.29 13.61
C HIS A 93 -17.21 14.38 13.51
N PHE A 94 -16.07 14.22 14.19
CA PHE A 94 -14.94 15.15 14.08
C PHE A 94 -14.50 15.35 12.62
N LEU A 95 -14.24 14.25 11.89
CA LEU A 95 -13.82 14.35 10.47
C LEU A 95 -14.88 15.01 9.59
N ARG A 96 -16.16 14.74 9.85
CA ARG A 96 -17.28 15.35 9.11
C ARG A 96 -17.47 16.83 9.43
N SER A 97 -16.98 17.29 10.58
CA SER A 97 -17.04 18.69 11.00
C SER A 97 -15.90 19.55 10.47
N LEU A 98 -14.91 18.96 9.80
CA LEU A 98 -13.75 19.70 9.30
C LEU A 98 -14.16 20.81 8.32
N PRO A 99 -13.59 22.02 8.45
CA PRO A 99 -13.81 23.07 7.47
C PRO A 99 -13.26 22.64 6.11
N TYR A 100 -13.94 23.03 5.04
CA TYR A 100 -13.56 22.70 3.66
C TYR A 100 -13.50 21.20 3.34
N LEU A 101 -14.20 20.35 4.11
CA LEU A 101 -14.18 18.89 3.93
C LEU A 101 -14.38 18.46 2.47
N VAL A 102 -15.34 19.05 1.75
CA VAL A 102 -15.60 18.71 0.34
C VAL A 102 -14.38 18.95 -0.55
N LEU A 103 -13.63 20.04 -0.33
CA LEU A 103 -12.40 20.32 -1.08
C LEU A 103 -11.29 19.34 -0.70
N ILE A 104 -11.14 19.06 0.60
CA ILE A 104 -10.17 18.08 1.10
C ILE A 104 -10.44 16.70 0.50
N GLU A 105 -11.68 16.23 0.53
CA GLU A 105 -12.04 14.93 -0.04
C GLU A 105 -11.86 14.92 -1.56
N THR A 106 -12.25 15.99 -2.26
CA THR A 106 -12.15 16.05 -3.72
C THR A 106 -10.69 16.00 -4.17
N PHE A 107 -9.84 16.89 -3.66
CA PHE A 107 -8.46 17.04 -4.14
C PHE A 107 -7.46 16.15 -3.41
N GLY A 108 -7.74 15.80 -2.15
CA GLY A 108 -6.89 14.93 -1.34
C GLY A 108 -7.17 13.45 -1.53
N ILE A 109 -8.39 13.07 -1.93
CA ILE A 109 -8.82 11.66 -1.99
C ILE A 109 -9.35 11.28 -3.38
N PHE A 110 -10.46 11.86 -3.82
CA PHE A 110 -11.16 11.42 -5.03
C PHE A 110 -10.33 11.59 -6.30
N VAL A 111 -9.78 12.79 -6.54
CA VAL A 111 -8.95 13.06 -7.72
C VAL A 111 -7.68 12.18 -7.74
N PRO A 112 -6.90 12.06 -6.66
CA PRO A 112 -5.76 11.16 -6.63
C PRO A 112 -6.12 9.68 -6.85
N ILE A 113 -7.18 9.18 -6.20
CA ILE A 113 -7.63 7.78 -6.37
C ILE A 113 -8.09 7.54 -7.81
N ALA A 114 -8.87 8.46 -8.39
CA ALA A 114 -9.34 8.33 -9.77
C ALA A 114 -8.16 8.33 -10.76
N PHE A 115 -7.22 9.28 -10.61
CA PHE A 115 -6.01 9.31 -11.43
C PHE A 115 -5.20 8.01 -11.31
N HIS A 116 -4.97 7.54 -10.07
CA HIS A 116 -4.23 6.33 -9.81
C HIS A 116 -4.92 5.09 -10.41
N ALA A 117 -6.22 4.92 -10.18
CA ALA A 117 -6.99 3.78 -10.67
C ALA A 117 -7.05 3.74 -12.20
N LEU A 118 -7.38 4.87 -12.85
CA LEU A 118 -7.50 4.93 -14.31
C LEU A 118 -6.16 4.65 -14.99
N LEU A 119 -5.09 5.31 -14.57
CA LEU A 119 -3.77 5.09 -15.15
C LEU A 119 -3.22 3.71 -14.77
N GLY A 120 -3.55 3.19 -13.59
CA GLY A 120 -3.22 1.82 -13.16
C GLY A 120 -3.85 0.76 -14.05
N VAL A 121 -5.11 0.95 -14.47
CA VAL A 121 -5.79 0.07 -15.44
C VAL A 121 -5.09 0.12 -16.81
N LEU A 122 -4.65 1.29 -17.27
CA LEU A 122 -3.87 1.39 -18.51
C LEU A 122 -2.53 0.65 -18.40
N ILE A 123 -1.81 0.84 -17.30
CA ILE A 123 -0.55 0.13 -17.01
C ILE A 123 -0.77 -1.39 -16.91
N TYR A 124 -1.91 -1.83 -16.38
CA TYR A 124 -2.27 -3.25 -16.32
C TYR A 124 -2.40 -3.87 -17.71
N ARG A 125 -2.96 -3.15 -18.69
CA ARG A 125 -3.12 -3.65 -20.07
C ARG A 125 -1.78 -3.93 -20.77
N GLU A 126 -0.72 -3.26 -20.33
CA GLU A 126 0.65 -3.48 -20.83
C GLU A 126 1.40 -4.60 -20.08
N ALA A 127 0.80 -5.20 -19.04
CA ALA A 127 1.46 -6.18 -18.20
C ALA A 127 1.79 -7.48 -18.95
N ARG A 128 3.01 -7.99 -18.73
CA ARG A 128 3.47 -9.28 -19.27
C ARG A 128 3.71 -10.26 -18.14
N PHE A 129 2.86 -11.28 -18.04
CA PHE A 129 2.92 -12.30 -16.99
C PHE A 129 3.81 -13.46 -17.42
N ASN A 130 4.87 -13.71 -16.65
CA ASN A 130 5.87 -14.74 -16.98
C ASN A 130 5.98 -15.84 -15.90
N ASN A 131 5.08 -15.87 -14.91
CA ASN A 131 5.19 -16.73 -13.73
C ASN A 131 5.24 -18.23 -14.07
N ARG A 132 4.60 -18.66 -15.18
CA ARG A 132 4.62 -20.06 -15.64
C ARG A 132 6.00 -20.50 -16.14
N ARG A 133 6.83 -19.58 -16.64
CA ARG A 133 8.18 -19.87 -17.17
C ARG A 133 9.27 -19.49 -16.18
N LEU A 134 9.05 -18.44 -15.38
CA LEU A 134 10.02 -17.86 -14.47
C LEU A 134 9.37 -17.69 -13.09
N SER A 135 9.52 -18.69 -12.22
CA SER A 135 8.92 -18.73 -10.87
C SER A 135 9.71 -17.93 -9.83
N TYR A 136 10.17 -16.73 -10.16
CA TYR A 136 10.86 -15.85 -9.22
C TYR A 136 9.87 -15.09 -8.35
N ALA A 137 10.20 -14.89 -7.07
CA ALA A 137 9.38 -14.13 -6.12
C ALA A 137 8.98 -12.75 -6.66
N HIS A 138 9.88 -12.06 -7.37
CA HIS A 138 9.61 -10.78 -8.01
C HIS A 138 8.47 -10.85 -9.04
N ASN A 139 8.37 -11.94 -9.82
CA ASN A 139 7.31 -12.12 -10.81
C ASN A 139 5.94 -12.38 -10.15
N TYR A 140 5.93 -13.06 -9.01
CA TYR A 140 4.74 -13.20 -8.19
C TYR A 140 4.31 -11.87 -7.58
N MET A 141 5.23 -11.10 -6.98
CA MET A 141 4.92 -9.76 -6.45
C MET A 141 4.44 -8.81 -7.54
N PHE A 142 5.04 -8.87 -8.73
CA PHE A 142 4.55 -8.18 -9.92
C PHE A 142 3.09 -8.55 -10.19
N THR A 143 2.78 -9.85 -10.26
CA THR A 143 1.43 -10.31 -10.60
C THR A 143 0.41 -9.95 -9.51
N LEU A 144 0.76 -10.15 -8.25
CA LEU A 144 -0.09 -9.84 -7.10
C LEU A 144 -0.40 -8.34 -7.02
N GLN A 145 0.53 -7.44 -7.38
CA GLN A 145 0.25 -5.99 -7.43
C GLN A 145 -0.89 -5.66 -8.39
N ARG A 146 -0.95 -6.38 -9.52
CA ARG A 146 -1.97 -6.15 -10.56
C ARG A 146 -3.31 -6.72 -10.12
N ILE A 147 -3.30 -7.95 -9.61
CA ILE A 147 -4.50 -8.59 -9.10
C ILE A 147 -5.09 -7.77 -7.96
N SER A 148 -4.28 -7.35 -6.98
CA SER A 148 -4.75 -6.50 -5.89
C SER A 148 -5.26 -5.15 -6.39
N GLY A 149 -4.64 -4.54 -7.40
CA GLY A 149 -5.12 -3.31 -8.01
C GLY A 149 -6.52 -3.46 -8.63
N VAL A 150 -6.76 -4.55 -9.38
CA VAL A 150 -8.07 -4.84 -9.98
C VAL A 150 -9.11 -5.10 -8.88
N VAL A 151 -8.77 -5.92 -7.87
CA VAL A 151 -9.64 -6.16 -6.71
C VAL A 151 -10.01 -4.83 -6.04
N LEU A 152 -9.04 -3.94 -5.85
CA LEU A 152 -9.26 -2.65 -5.20
C LEU A 152 -10.14 -1.70 -6.00
N VAL A 153 -10.10 -1.72 -7.34
CA VAL A 153 -11.03 -0.91 -8.14
C VAL A 153 -12.48 -1.28 -7.80
N PHE A 154 -12.82 -2.57 -7.77
CA PHE A 154 -14.18 -3.02 -7.43
C PHE A 154 -14.49 -2.80 -5.94
N PHE A 155 -13.57 -3.17 -5.06
CA PHE A 155 -13.75 -3.05 -3.62
C PHE A 155 -13.93 -1.60 -3.17
N ILE A 156 -13.06 -0.68 -3.61
CA ILE A 156 -13.14 0.75 -3.25
C ILE A 156 -14.42 1.37 -3.80
N THR A 157 -14.83 1.02 -5.03
CA THR A 157 -16.08 1.52 -5.61
C THR A 157 -17.27 1.13 -4.74
N TYR A 158 -17.41 -0.16 -4.41
CA TYR A 158 -18.46 -0.63 -3.51
C TYR A 158 -18.37 0.03 -2.13
N HIS A 159 -17.16 0.04 -1.54
CA HIS A 159 -16.90 0.59 -0.22
C HIS A 159 -17.34 2.04 -0.12
N VAL A 160 -16.92 2.90 -1.06
CA VAL A 160 -17.25 4.34 -1.04
C VAL A 160 -18.74 4.59 -1.27
N LEU A 161 -19.38 3.84 -2.17
CA LEU A 161 -20.83 3.98 -2.43
C LEU A 161 -21.66 3.67 -1.18
N PHE A 162 -21.34 2.59 -0.47
CA PHE A 162 -22.13 2.12 0.68
C PHE A 162 -21.61 2.59 2.04
N THR A 163 -20.63 3.50 2.07
CA THR A 163 -20.18 4.17 3.29
C THR A 163 -20.30 5.69 3.16
N ARG A 164 -19.47 6.32 2.31
CA ARG A 164 -19.47 7.78 2.12
C ARG A 164 -20.78 8.28 1.50
N PHE A 165 -21.30 7.56 0.52
CA PHE A 165 -22.55 7.90 -0.18
C PHE A 165 -23.75 7.06 0.25
N ALA A 166 -23.68 6.40 1.42
CA ALA A 166 -24.78 5.57 1.92
C ALA A 166 -26.10 6.35 2.04
N HIS A 167 -26.03 7.64 2.35
CA HIS A 167 -27.19 8.54 2.42
C HIS A 167 -27.92 8.71 1.08
N TRP A 168 -27.26 8.55 -0.07
CA TRP A 168 -27.92 8.54 -1.39
C TRP A 168 -28.86 7.34 -1.56
N PHE A 169 -28.66 6.29 -0.77
CA PHE A 169 -29.48 5.09 -0.76
C PHE A 169 -30.44 5.06 0.45
N GLY A 170 -30.65 6.21 1.12
CA GLY A 170 -31.58 6.34 2.23
C GLY A 170 -31.12 5.75 3.56
N HIS A 171 -29.83 5.39 3.69
CA HIS A 171 -29.28 4.96 4.97
C HIS A 171 -28.99 6.15 5.88
N ASP A 172 -29.44 6.09 7.13
CA ASP A 172 -28.96 7.02 8.15
C ASP A 172 -27.48 6.76 8.41
N THR A 173 -26.69 7.83 8.42
CA THR A 173 -25.25 7.79 8.65
C THR A 173 -24.83 8.53 9.90
N SER A 174 -25.80 9.03 10.70
CA SER A 174 -25.57 9.69 11.98
C SER A 174 -24.81 8.76 12.93
N ASP A 175 -25.21 7.50 13.01
CA ASP A 175 -24.52 6.41 13.71
C ASP A 175 -23.85 5.46 12.71
N MET A 176 -22.60 5.78 12.36
CA MET A 176 -21.85 4.99 11.39
C MET A 176 -21.40 3.64 11.97
N TYR A 177 -21.14 3.55 13.27
CA TYR A 177 -20.76 2.28 13.90
C TYR A 177 -21.87 1.24 13.77
N THR A 178 -23.09 1.57 14.18
CA THR A 178 -24.23 0.64 14.14
C THR A 178 -24.53 0.20 12.71
N LEU A 179 -24.50 1.14 11.75
CA LEU A 179 -24.67 0.82 10.32
C LEU A 179 -23.62 -0.21 9.84
N LEU A 180 -22.36 -0.04 10.21
CA LEU A 180 -21.29 -0.97 9.81
C LEU A 180 -21.39 -2.31 10.55
N HIS A 181 -21.73 -2.28 11.84
CA HIS A 181 -21.93 -3.49 12.65
C HIS A 181 -23.02 -4.38 12.06
N GLU A 182 -24.17 -3.80 11.71
CA GLU A 182 -25.28 -4.52 11.07
C GLU A 182 -24.88 -5.07 9.70
N LYS A 183 -24.16 -4.29 8.87
CA LYS A 183 -23.66 -4.78 7.58
C LYS A 183 -22.71 -5.97 7.73
N PHE A 184 -21.83 -5.92 8.73
CA PHE A 184 -20.85 -6.96 8.98
C PHE A 184 -21.38 -8.19 9.73
N ALA A 185 -22.64 -8.16 10.18
CA ALA A 185 -23.33 -9.39 10.58
C ALA A 185 -23.50 -10.37 9.39
N ASN A 186 -23.45 -9.89 8.14
CA ASN A 186 -23.37 -10.75 6.97
C ASN A 186 -21.92 -11.30 6.79
N PRO A 187 -21.68 -12.61 6.99
CA PRO A 187 -20.33 -13.17 6.96
C PRO A 187 -19.67 -13.08 5.57
N TRP A 188 -20.44 -13.06 4.49
CA TRP A 188 -19.91 -12.91 3.14
C TRP A 188 -19.40 -11.50 2.90
N LEU A 189 -20.15 -10.49 3.34
CA LEU A 189 -19.72 -9.10 3.24
C LEU A 189 -18.47 -8.85 4.09
N PHE A 190 -18.45 -9.41 5.32
CA PHE A 190 -17.28 -9.35 6.17
C PHE A 190 -16.03 -9.96 5.50
N ALA A 191 -16.15 -11.17 4.93
CA ALA A 191 -15.05 -11.83 4.22
C ALA A 191 -14.55 -11.01 3.02
N ILE A 192 -15.44 -10.39 2.25
CA ILE A 192 -15.07 -9.48 1.15
C ILE A 192 -14.25 -8.30 1.67
N TYR A 193 -14.62 -7.73 2.82
CA TYR A 193 -13.87 -6.62 3.42
C TYR A 193 -12.51 -7.06 3.95
N VAL A 194 -12.38 -8.27 4.51
CA VAL A 194 -11.07 -8.83 4.87
C VAL A 194 -10.17 -8.94 3.63
N VAL A 195 -10.69 -9.44 2.52
CA VAL A 195 -9.95 -9.51 1.26
C VAL A 195 -9.57 -8.11 0.77
N GLY A 196 -10.49 -7.15 0.83
CA GLY A 196 -10.25 -5.75 0.44
C GLY A 196 -9.15 -5.08 1.27
N VAL A 197 -9.19 -5.24 2.60
CA VAL A 197 -8.17 -4.74 3.52
C VAL A 197 -6.80 -5.36 3.23
N CYS A 198 -6.73 -6.68 3.09
CA CYS A 198 -5.49 -7.37 2.73
C CYS A 198 -4.94 -6.92 1.37
N ALA A 199 -5.82 -6.77 0.37
CA ALA A 199 -5.44 -6.29 -0.96
C ALA A 199 -4.90 -4.85 -0.90
N ALA A 200 -5.56 -3.94 -0.18
CA ALA A 200 -5.13 -2.55 0.00
C ALA A 200 -3.74 -2.47 0.66
N SER A 201 -3.58 -3.23 1.75
CA SER A 201 -2.36 -3.26 2.54
C SER A 201 -1.18 -3.81 1.73
N PHE A 202 -1.39 -4.92 1.02
CA PHE A 202 -0.40 -5.48 0.11
C PHE A 202 -0.09 -4.54 -1.06
N HIS A 203 -1.10 -3.94 -1.70
CA HIS A 203 -0.92 -3.05 -2.85
C HIS A 203 -0.10 -1.82 -2.48
N LEU A 204 -0.35 -1.22 -1.32
CA LEU A 204 0.45 -0.10 -0.81
C LEU A 204 1.88 -0.57 -0.47
N GLY A 205 2.01 -1.63 0.33
CA GLY A 205 3.31 -2.12 0.79
C GLY A 205 4.24 -2.55 -0.34
N ASN A 206 3.76 -3.39 -1.27
CA ASN A 206 4.53 -3.76 -2.46
C ASN A 206 4.69 -2.59 -3.45
N GLY A 207 3.75 -1.64 -3.46
CA GLY A 207 3.84 -0.38 -4.19
C GLY A 207 5.06 0.47 -3.81
N LEU A 208 5.52 0.42 -2.55
CA LEU A 208 6.73 1.12 -2.08
C LEU A 208 7.97 0.69 -2.86
N PHE A 209 8.09 -0.60 -3.19
CA PHE A 209 9.18 -1.07 -4.05
C PHE A 209 9.13 -0.38 -5.41
N GLY A 210 7.96 -0.40 -6.07
CA GLY A 210 7.76 0.26 -7.36
C GLY A 210 8.11 1.74 -7.30
N PHE A 211 7.59 2.47 -6.31
CA PHE A 211 7.88 3.87 -6.09
C PHE A 211 9.39 4.13 -5.94
N SER A 212 10.08 3.41 -5.07
CA SER A 212 11.52 3.61 -4.85
C SER A 212 12.36 3.35 -6.10
N ILE A 213 11.94 2.46 -7.00
CA ILE A 213 12.61 2.27 -8.30
C ILE A 213 12.37 3.46 -9.23
N HIS A 214 11.12 3.87 -9.45
CA HIS A 214 10.78 4.95 -10.40
C HIS A 214 11.38 6.31 -10.00
N TRP A 215 11.64 6.50 -8.71
CA TRP A 215 12.22 7.71 -8.15
C TRP A 215 13.74 7.60 -7.89
N GLY A 216 14.37 6.48 -8.24
CA GLY A 216 15.82 6.31 -8.10
C GLY A 216 16.31 6.22 -6.65
N LEU A 217 15.43 5.94 -5.68
CA LEU A 217 15.77 5.79 -4.26
C LEU A 217 16.43 4.44 -3.96
N ALA A 218 16.10 3.41 -4.75
CA ALA A 218 16.61 2.04 -4.58
C ALA A 218 17.30 1.54 -5.86
N THR A 219 18.47 2.11 -6.19
CA THR A 219 19.24 1.76 -7.40
C THR A 219 20.10 0.50 -7.24
N SER A 220 20.55 0.19 -6.02
CA SER A 220 21.40 -0.97 -5.75
C SER A 220 20.60 -2.24 -5.43
N ARG A 221 21.15 -3.42 -5.74
CA ARG A 221 20.54 -4.72 -5.36
C ARG A 221 20.25 -4.82 -3.86
N ALA A 222 21.12 -4.27 -3.03
CA ALA A 222 20.92 -4.25 -1.58
C ALA A 222 19.76 -3.32 -1.18
N GLY A 223 19.68 -2.11 -1.76
CA GLY A 223 18.59 -1.17 -1.53
C GLY A 223 17.24 -1.74 -1.96
N GLN A 224 17.18 -2.36 -3.14
CA GLN A 224 15.98 -3.04 -3.64
C GLN A 224 15.47 -4.12 -2.69
N ARG A 225 16.37 -4.96 -2.14
CA ARG A 225 16.00 -5.97 -1.14
C ARG A 225 15.50 -5.35 0.17
N ARG A 226 16.10 -4.25 0.63
CA ARG A 226 15.67 -3.56 1.85
C ARG A 226 14.27 -2.97 1.67
N VAL A 227 14.02 -2.25 0.58
CA VAL A 227 12.70 -1.68 0.30
C VAL A 227 11.64 -2.76 0.11
N ALA A 228 11.96 -3.87 -0.56
CA ALA A 228 11.02 -4.99 -0.67
C ALA A 228 10.60 -5.54 0.70
N ARG A 229 11.57 -5.73 1.62
CA ARG A 229 11.27 -6.17 3.00
C ARG A 229 10.46 -5.15 3.77
N LEU A 230 10.84 -3.87 3.70
CA LEU A 230 10.08 -2.78 4.32
C LEU A 230 8.64 -2.77 3.82
N GLY A 231 8.44 -2.90 2.51
CA GLY A 231 7.12 -2.99 1.89
C GLY A 231 6.28 -4.14 2.44
N MET A 232 6.87 -5.31 2.65
CA MET A 232 6.16 -6.45 3.26
C MET A 232 5.82 -6.22 4.74
N VAL A 233 6.71 -5.56 5.50
CA VAL A 233 6.41 -5.18 6.89
C VAL A 233 5.25 -4.17 6.93
N VAL A 234 5.29 -3.15 6.07
CA VAL A 234 4.19 -2.16 5.95
C VAL A 234 2.88 -2.85 5.59
N ALA A 235 2.89 -3.76 4.60
CA ALA A 235 1.70 -4.53 4.22
C ALA A 235 1.15 -5.35 5.40
N LEU A 236 2.02 -6.02 6.16
CA LEU A 236 1.61 -6.80 7.32
C LEU A 236 1.00 -5.93 8.42
N VAL A 237 1.66 -4.83 8.78
CA VAL A 237 1.16 -3.92 9.82
C VAL A 237 -0.20 -3.35 9.44
N PHE A 238 -0.36 -2.85 8.22
CA PHE A 238 -1.64 -2.33 7.75
C PHE A 238 -2.73 -3.40 7.74
N ALA A 239 -2.42 -4.62 7.28
CA ALA A 239 -3.38 -5.71 7.27
C ALA A 239 -3.83 -6.06 8.69
N LEU A 240 -2.91 -6.14 9.65
CA LEU A 240 -3.23 -6.43 11.06
C LEU A 240 -4.12 -5.34 11.67
N VAL A 241 -3.77 -4.06 11.48
CA VAL A 241 -4.57 -2.94 12.00
C VAL A 241 -5.96 -2.92 11.36
N GLY A 242 -6.05 -3.09 10.04
CA GLY A 242 -7.32 -3.07 9.32
C GLY A 242 -8.22 -4.26 9.68
N ILE A 243 -7.65 -5.47 9.83
CA ILE A 243 -8.41 -6.64 10.28
C ILE A 243 -8.88 -6.46 11.72
N ASN A 244 -8.03 -5.91 12.60
CA ASN A 244 -8.42 -5.61 13.98
C ASN A 244 -9.59 -4.61 14.04
N ALA A 245 -9.57 -3.58 13.19
CA ALA A 245 -10.68 -2.65 13.05
C ALA A 245 -11.97 -3.35 12.56
N LEU A 246 -11.88 -4.21 11.53
CA LEU A 246 -13.03 -5.01 11.06
C LEU A 246 -13.63 -5.87 12.18
N LEU A 247 -12.79 -6.53 12.99
CA LEU A 247 -13.25 -7.32 14.13
C LEU A 247 -13.98 -6.47 15.18
N GLY A 248 -13.57 -5.20 15.35
CA GLY A 248 -14.25 -4.22 16.21
C GLY A 248 -15.69 -3.89 15.77
N PHE A 249 -15.99 -4.02 14.48
CA PHE A 249 -17.36 -3.93 13.97
C PHE A 249 -18.08 -5.28 13.87
N GLY A 250 -17.34 -6.40 13.84
CA GLY A 250 -17.92 -7.73 13.69
C GLY A 250 -18.65 -8.23 14.95
N PRO A 251 -19.23 -9.45 14.92
CA PRO A 251 -19.98 -10.04 16.03
C PRO A 251 -19.18 -10.21 17.35
N LEU A 252 -17.86 -10.09 17.28
CA LEU A 252 -16.93 -10.17 18.42
C LEU A 252 -16.50 -8.77 18.92
N GLY A 253 -16.86 -7.71 18.20
CA GLY A 253 -16.62 -6.32 18.53
C GLY A 253 -17.38 -5.94 19.79
N GLY A 254 -16.67 -5.79 20.90
CA GLY A 254 -17.22 -5.59 22.24
C GLY A 254 -16.92 -6.73 23.23
N ARG A 255 -16.57 -7.94 22.75
CA ARG A 255 -16.21 -9.07 23.63
C ARG A 255 -14.71 -9.28 23.82
N LEU A 256 -13.88 -8.88 22.86
CA LEU A 256 -12.44 -9.13 22.90
C LEU A 256 -11.61 -8.03 23.56
N GLY A 257 -12.22 -6.89 23.90
CA GLY A 257 -11.48 -5.70 24.36
C GLY A 257 -10.44 -5.23 23.31
N PRO A 258 -9.73 -4.12 23.56
CA PRO A 258 -8.59 -3.76 22.73
C PRO A 258 -7.53 -4.85 22.82
N VAL A 259 -7.07 -5.37 21.67
CA VAL A 259 -5.82 -6.15 21.61
C VAL A 259 -4.72 -5.23 22.09
N ARG A 260 -4.29 -5.40 23.34
CA ARG A 260 -3.26 -4.59 23.99
C ARG A 260 -1.88 -4.97 23.43
N ILE A 261 -1.55 -4.49 22.22
CA ILE A 261 -0.25 -4.74 21.58
C ILE A 261 0.88 -4.02 22.34
N PHE A 262 0.57 -2.91 23.00
CA PHE A 262 1.49 -2.20 23.89
C PHE A 262 0.73 -1.80 25.16
N ASN A 263 1.01 -2.47 26.28
CA ASN A 263 0.64 -1.97 27.60
C ASN A 263 1.53 -0.77 27.94
N LEU A 264 1.09 0.43 27.54
CA LEU A 264 1.65 1.70 28.02
C LEU A 264 0.72 2.36 29.05
N GLU A 265 -0.13 1.58 29.72
CA GLU A 265 -0.91 2.02 30.89
C GLU A 265 -0.20 1.63 32.20
N GLU A 266 1.09 1.87 32.29
CA GLU A 266 1.72 2.09 33.59
C GLU A 266 1.91 3.59 33.74
N HIS A 267 1.26 4.16 34.76
CA HIS A 267 1.46 5.53 35.28
C HIS A 267 0.44 6.62 34.85
N ALA A 268 -0.85 6.29 34.78
CA ALA A 268 -1.85 7.28 35.18
C ALA A 268 -2.00 7.17 36.71
N PRO A 269 -1.68 8.22 37.51
CA PRO A 269 -1.90 8.14 38.95
C PRO A 269 -3.39 7.97 39.23
N PRO A 270 -3.77 7.19 40.26
CA PRO A 270 -5.18 6.99 40.59
C PRO A 270 -5.82 8.36 40.84
N GLN A 271 -6.94 8.62 40.16
CA GLN A 271 -7.71 9.87 40.26
C GLN A 271 -8.09 10.21 41.72
N ALA A 272 -8.13 9.19 42.59
CA ALA A 272 -8.32 9.31 44.03
C ALA A 272 -7.19 10.06 44.78
N ALA A 273 -5.99 10.20 44.20
CA ALA A 273 -4.89 10.97 44.78
C ALA A 273 -4.97 12.46 44.40
N VAL A 274 -5.48 12.78 43.21
CA VAL A 274 -5.65 14.17 42.73
C VAL A 274 -6.82 14.85 43.47
N ALA A 275 -7.90 14.11 43.74
CA ALA A 275 -9.04 14.62 44.51
C ALA A 275 -8.66 14.99 45.96
N ARG A 276 -7.81 14.18 46.62
CA ARG A 276 -7.38 14.46 48.00
C ARG A 276 -6.46 15.67 48.12
N HIS A 277 -5.77 16.06 47.05
CA HIS A 277 -4.92 17.25 47.07
C HIS A 277 -5.72 18.54 46.80
N ALA A 278 -6.85 18.44 46.09
CA ALA A 278 -7.76 19.57 45.86
C ALA A 278 -8.54 19.97 47.12
N GLU A 279 -8.82 19.03 48.02
CA GLU A 279 -9.49 19.31 49.31
C GLU A 279 -8.55 19.92 50.36
N SER A 280 -7.23 19.90 50.17
CA SER A 280 -6.25 20.42 51.14
C SER A 280 -5.79 21.86 50.86
N VAL A 281 -6.30 22.51 49.80
CA VAL A 281 -5.92 23.88 49.44
C VAL A 281 -6.97 24.85 49.99
N PRO A 282 -6.65 25.70 50.99
CA PRO A 282 -7.59 26.69 51.48
C PRO A 282 -7.91 27.71 50.38
N ALA A 283 -9.18 28.09 50.29
CA ALA A 283 -9.66 29.09 49.33
C ALA A 283 -8.94 30.43 49.55
N PRO A 284 -8.60 31.17 48.48
CA PRO A 284 -8.03 32.51 48.63
C PRO A 284 -9.04 33.46 49.29
N ASP A 285 -8.57 34.23 50.26
CA ASP A 285 -9.38 35.21 50.99
C ASP A 285 -10.06 36.20 50.03
N ALA A 286 -11.36 36.42 50.24
CA ALA A 286 -12.15 37.38 49.48
C ALA A 286 -11.59 38.80 49.64
N PRO A 287 -11.52 39.62 48.58
CA PRO A 287 -11.05 40.99 48.70
C PRO A 287 -12.03 41.81 49.56
N ALA A 288 -11.47 42.51 50.55
CA ALA A 288 -12.20 43.42 51.42
C ALA A 288 -12.93 44.50 50.61
N ALA A 289 -14.21 44.71 50.94
CA ALA A 289 -15.03 45.76 50.38
C ALA A 289 -14.41 47.14 50.68
N ALA A 290 -13.95 47.82 49.64
CA ALA A 290 -13.61 49.23 49.72
C ALA A 290 -14.91 50.03 49.81
N THR A 291 -15.15 50.62 50.99
CA THR A 291 -16.16 51.66 51.18
C THR A 291 -15.75 52.89 50.38
N GLU A 292 -16.52 53.22 49.34
CA GLU A 292 -16.51 54.55 48.72
C GLU A 292 -17.08 55.55 49.73
N ASP A 293 -16.21 56.43 50.24
CA ASP A 293 -16.58 57.63 50.98
C ASP A 293 -16.64 58.83 50.01
N ASN A 294 -17.65 59.64 50.23
CA ASN A 294 -18.17 60.70 49.40
C ASN A 294 -17.48 62.03 49.72
N ARG A 295 -16.82 62.67 48.74
CA ARG A 295 -16.69 64.14 48.58
C ARG A 295 -15.99 64.54 47.28
#